data_AF-D8Q6P8-F1
#
_entry.id   AF-D8Q6P8-F1
#
_cell.length_a   1.000
_cell.length_b   1.000
_cell.length_c   1.000
_cell.angle_alpha   90.00
_cell.angle_beta   90.00
_cell.angle_gamma   90.00
#
_symmetry.space_group_name_H-M   'P 1'
#
loop_
_entity.id
_entity.type
_entity.pdbx_description
1 polymer ?
#
loop_
_entity_poly.entity_id
_entity_poly.type
_entity_poly.pdbx_seq_one_letter_code
_entity_poly.pdbx_strand_id
1 'polypeptide(L)'
;MPRSLLASVISAAKHCLTRSEWHEDAVEATRLLLTFCGFSFDSRTLVRAIDAGVLDLLWEIGRCNAKYDTLPLAGHIAGSMGLATALRAAKRAYGRILDFLDMDGIDRGRSIAIIREAYALHYRSYFGYRQRKDWKKYFSCHNAQGPHNSTVRICACGRTFYCSGSCQRMHWYARHRSVCSGYEPWSMKGRVSLNDALFLAVHVRERIRQWQPNIVKMIAPDIDRLRPNEQFSITVDISDPLVQKTGDVYIEDVAPYSSSDVVLIKVCFRVGCVDRIQPMPFTYRLADFRTVKKLS
;
A
#
# COMPACT_ATOMS: atom_id res chain seq x y z
N MET A 1 -14.50 3.29 15.83
CA MET A 1 -15.70 2.42 15.75
C MET A 1 -15.60 1.24 16.71
N PRO A 2 -16.59 1.00 17.61
CA PRO A 2 -16.64 -0.19 18.47
C PRO A 2 -16.66 -1.49 17.66
N ARG A 3 -16.03 -2.55 18.17
CA ARG A 3 -16.02 -3.87 17.51
C ARG A 3 -17.41 -4.51 17.48
N SER A 4 -18.15 -4.40 18.57
CA SER A 4 -19.50 -4.94 18.71
C SER A 4 -20.43 -4.40 17.64
N LEU A 5 -20.39 -3.08 17.36
CA LEU A 5 -21.24 -2.47 16.34
C LEU A 5 -20.99 -3.06 14.94
N LEU A 6 -19.73 -3.24 14.54
CA LEU A 6 -19.40 -3.85 13.24
C LEU A 6 -19.89 -5.30 13.16
N ALA A 7 -19.67 -6.07 14.23
CA ALA A 7 -20.14 -7.45 14.32
C ALA A 7 -21.68 -7.55 14.29
N SER A 8 -22.38 -6.64 14.98
CA SER A 8 -23.85 -6.59 14.97
C SER A 8 -24.40 -6.25 13.59
N VAL A 9 -23.82 -5.28 12.87
CA VAL A 9 -24.24 -4.95 11.49
C VAL A 9 -24.00 -6.13 10.55
N ILE A 10 -22.83 -6.78 10.64
CA ILE A 10 -22.54 -7.96 9.82
C ILE A 10 -23.50 -9.11 10.15
N SER A 11 -23.77 -9.36 11.43
CA SER A 11 -24.70 -10.40 11.86
C SER A 11 -26.13 -10.13 11.39
N ALA A 12 -26.60 -8.89 11.47
CA ALA A 12 -27.92 -8.49 10.98
C ALA A 12 -28.02 -8.65 9.46
N ALA A 13 -26.99 -8.22 8.71
CA ALA A 13 -26.94 -8.39 7.27
C ALA A 13 -26.99 -9.87 6.86
N LYS A 14 -26.24 -10.74 7.55
CA LYS A 14 -26.33 -12.19 7.33
C LYS A 14 -27.71 -12.76 7.65
N HIS A 15 -28.38 -12.24 8.68
CA HIS A 15 -29.76 -12.64 8.96
C HIS A 15 -30.72 -12.24 7.84
N CYS A 16 -30.55 -11.04 7.26
CA CYS A 16 -31.31 -10.60 6.09
C CYS A 16 -31.14 -11.55 4.89
N LEU A 17 -29.97 -12.19 4.72
CA LEU A 17 -29.76 -13.17 3.64
C LEU A 17 -30.57 -14.47 3.79
N THR A 18 -31.15 -14.74 4.97
CA THR A 18 -31.99 -15.92 5.20
C THR A 18 -33.35 -15.84 4.51
N ARG A 19 -33.76 -14.65 4.06
CA ARG A 19 -35.04 -14.41 3.39
C ARG A 19 -34.84 -13.57 2.14
N SER A 20 -35.33 -14.04 1.00
CA SER A 20 -35.12 -13.37 -0.30
C SER A 20 -35.62 -11.93 -0.33
N GLU A 21 -36.71 -11.64 0.39
CA GLU A 21 -37.31 -10.30 0.48
C GLU A 21 -36.43 -9.28 1.23
N TRP A 22 -35.41 -9.72 1.97
CA TRP A 22 -34.51 -8.85 2.75
C TRP A 22 -33.10 -8.78 2.17
N HIS A 23 -32.85 -9.39 1.00
CA HIS A 23 -31.50 -9.38 0.42
C HIS A 23 -30.98 -7.97 0.12
N GLU A 24 -31.84 -7.04 -0.27
CA GLU A 24 -31.47 -5.63 -0.46
C GLU A 24 -30.99 -4.96 0.85
N ASP A 25 -31.56 -5.33 2.00
CA ASP A 25 -31.12 -4.80 3.30
C ASP A 25 -29.69 -5.27 3.64
N ALA A 26 -29.32 -6.49 3.24
CA ALA A 26 -27.95 -6.97 3.37
C ALA A 26 -26.98 -6.18 2.48
N VAL A 27 -27.42 -5.77 1.28
CA VAL A 27 -26.64 -4.88 0.40
C VAL A 27 -26.48 -3.50 1.01
N GLU A 28 -27.55 -2.91 1.56
CA GLU A 28 -27.50 -1.61 2.24
C GLU A 28 -26.56 -1.64 3.45
N ALA A 29 -26.54 -2.74 4.20
CA ALA A 29 -25.58 -2.92 5.29
C ALA A 29 -24.12 -2.85 4.81
N THR A 30 -23.81 -3.25 3.56
CA THR A 30 -22.45 -3.08 3.00
C THR A 30 -22.10 -1.61 2.76
N ARG A 31 -23.08 -0.76 2.38
CA ARG A 31 -22.90 0.69 2.23
C ARG A 31 -22.67 1.35 3.59
N LEU A 32 -23.39 0.91 4.62
CA LEU A 32 -23.17 1.35 5.99
C LEU A 32 -21.77 0.96 6.51
N LEU A 33 -21.34 -0.28 6.25
CA LEU A 33 -19.99 -0.75 6.62
C LEU A 33 -18.89 0.04 5.89
N LEU A 34 -19.08 0.34 4.60
CA LEU A 34 -18.18 1.22 3.85
C LEU A 34 -18.10 2.60 4.49
N THR A 35 -19.25 3.17 4.84
CA THR A 35 -19.36 4.47 5.51
C THR A 35 -18.59 4.47 6.84
N PHE A 36 -18.75 3.44 7.66
CA PHE A 36 -17.98 3.27 8.90
C PHE A 36 -16.47 3.18 8.66
N CYS A 37 -16.05 2.42 7.64
CA CYS A 37 -14.64 2.32 7.28
C CYS A 37 -14.10 3.66 6.76
N GLY A 38 -14.91 4.45 6.07
CA GLY A 38 -14.55 5.76 5.55
C GLY A 38 -14.42 6.85 6.62
N PHE A 39 -15.29 6.86 7.63
CA PHE A 39 -15.18 7.82 8.75
C PHE A 39 -13.91 7.64 9.58
N SER A 40 -13.27 6.47 9.49
CA SER A 40 -12.00 6.20 10.13
C SER A 40 -10.86 6.78 9.29
N PHE A 41 -10.08 7.71 9.86
CA PHE A 41 -8.85 8.18 9.19
C PHE A 41 -7.70 7.15 9.19
N ASP A 42 -7.93 5.98 9.78
CA ASP A 42 -6.96 4.89 9.87
C ASP A 42 -7.58 3.54 9.46
N SER A 43 -6.73 2.54 9.27
CA SER A 43 -7.12 1.19 8.87
C SER A 43 -7.73 0.34 9.99
N ARG A 44 -7.83 0.84 11.24
CA ARG A 44 -8.29 0.02 12.37
C ARG A 44 -9.75 -0.39 12.24
N THR A 45 -10.60 0.49 11.73
CA THR A 45 -12.03 0.18 11.55
C THR A 45 -12.20 -0.91 10.48
N LEU A 46 -11.50 -0.80 9.36
CA LEU A 46 -11.49 -1.84 8.34
C LEU A 46 -10.93 -3.17 8.87
N VAL A 47 -9.81 -3.15 9.58
CA VAL A 47 -9.23 -4.37 10.19
C VAL A 47 -10.24 -5.06 11.10
N ARG A 48 -10.99 -4.28 11.90
CA ARG A 48 -12.05 -4.82 12.76
C ARG A 48 -13.21 -5.40 11.95
N ALA A 49 -13.58 -4.80 10.81
CA ALA A 49 -14.61 -5.36 9.93
C ALA A 49 -14.16 -6.68 9.28
N ILE A 50 -12.89 -6.75 8.86
CA ILE A 50 -12.27 -7.99 8.35
C ILE A 50 -12.31 -9.09 9.42
N ASP A 51 -11.82 -8.78 10.63
CA ASP A 51 -11.82 -9.72 11.76
C ASP A 51 -13.26 -10.13 12.17
N ALA A 52 -14.29 -9.33 11.84
CA ALA A 52 -15.69 -9.56 12.20
C ALA A 52 -16.51 -10.32 11.14
N GLY A 53 -15.92 -10.79 10.03
CA GLY A 53 -16.66 -11.59 9.04
C GLY A 53 -17.10 -10.85 7.78
N VAL A 54 -16.59 -9.65 7.48
CA VAL A 54 -17.08 -8.87 6.32
C VAL A 54 -16.85 -9.56 4.98
N LEU A 55 -15.81 -10.38 4.83
CA LEU A 55 -15.59 -11.11 3.56
C LEU A 55 -16.58 -12.25 3.38
N ASP A 56 -16.96 -12.92 4.47
CA ASP A 56 -18.01 -13.94 4.42
C ASP A 56 -19.35 -13.30 4.02
N LEU A 57 -19.65 -12.12 4.56
CA LEU A 57 -20.85 -11.38 4.16
C LEU A 57 -20.85 -11.05 2.66
N LEU A 58 -19.75 -10.50 2.12
CA LEU A 58 -19.63 -10.20 0.70
C LEU A 58 -19.79 -11.45 -0.18
N TRP A 59 -19.23 -12.56 0.28
CA TRP A 59 -19.34 -13.84 -0.39
C TRP A 59 -20.79 -14.37 -0.39
N GLU A 60 -21.47 -14.33 0.76
CA GLU A 60 -22.85 -14.78 0.90
C GLU A 60 -23.80 -13.94 0.02
N ILE A 61 -23.62 -12.61 -0.01
CA ILE A 61 -24.39 -11.72 -0.91
C ILE A 61 -24.18 -12.13 -2.39
N GLY A 62 -22.93 -12.36 -2.80
CA GLY A 62 -22.61 -12.76 -4.17
C GLY A 62 -23.22 -14.11 -4.56
N ARG A 63 -23.37 -15.04 -3.60
CA ARG A 63 -24.07 -16.32 -3.81
C ARG A 63 -25.58 -16.18 -3.95
N CYS A 64 -26.18 -15.19 -3.28
CA CYS A 64 -27.61 -14.92 -3.39
C CYS A 64 -27.96 -14.32 -4.76
N ASN A 65 -27.21 -13.31 -5.21
CA ASN A 65 -27.40 -12.71 -6.53
C ASN A 65 -26.14 -11.96 -7.00
N ALA A 66 -25.59 -12.38 -8.14
CA ALA A 66 -24.40 -11.75 -8.72
C ALA A 66 -24.62 -10.27 -9.14
N LYS A 67 -25.88 -9.82 -9.26
CA LYS A 67 -26.21 -8.42 -9.60
C LYS A 67 -26.14 -7.46 -8.42
N TYR A 68 -26.08 -7.96 -7.17
CA TYR A 68 -26.00 -7.09 -6.01
C TYR A 68 -24.68 -6.35 -5.97
N ASP A 69 -24.76 -5.02 -6.00
CA ASP A 69 -23.58 -4.18 -6.03
C ASP A 69 -22.95 -4.02 -4.64
N THR A 70 -21.92 -4.82 -4.41
CA THR A 70 -21.03 -4.71 -3.25
C THR A 70 -19.63 -4.27 -3.63
N LEU A 71 -19.44 -3.81 -4.88
CA LEU A 71 -18.15 -3.39 -5.41
C LEU A 71 -17.54 -2.22 -4.65
N PRO A 72 -18.29 -1.21 -4.17
CA PRO A 72 -17.70 -0.11 -3.42
C PRO A 72 -16.97 -0.59 -2.15
N LEU A 73 -17.60 -1.48 -1.37
CA LEU A 73 -16.96 -2.04 -0.17
C LEU A 73 -15.81 -2.96 -0.55
N ALA A 74 -15.99 -3.80 -1.57
CA ALA A 74 -14.94 -4.72 -2.02
C ALA A 74 -13.69 -3.98 -2.53
N GLY A 75 -13.87 -2.94 -3.35
CA GLY A 75 -12.80 -2.08 -3.84
C GLY A 75 -12.09 -1.31 -2.71
N HIS A 76 -12.83 -0.90 -1.68
CA HIS A 76 -12.23 -0.30 -0.49
C HIS A 76 -11.34 -1.28 0.28
N ILE A 77 -11.81 -2.51 0.48
CA ILE A 77 -11.03 -3.58 1.13
C ILE A 77 -9.79 -3.90 0.28
N ALA A 78 -9.98 -4.10 -1.02
CA ALA A 78 -8.93 -4.45 -1.96
C ALA A 78 -7.83 -3.38 -2.04
N GLY A 79 -8.21 -2.10 -2.18
CA GLY A 79 -7.27 -0.97 -2.17
C GLY A 79 -6.52 -0.79 -0.86
N SER A 80 -7.11 -1.23 0.26
CA SER A 80 -6.45 -1.19 1.56
C SER A 80 -5.44 -2.33 1.75
N MET A 81 -5.45 -3.38 0.91
CA MET A 81 -4.50 -4.49 0.99
C MET A 81 -3.06 -4.09 0.61
N GLY A 82 -2.87 -2.91 0.03
CA GLY A 82 -1.56 -2.27 -0.08
C GLY A 82 -0.90 -1.97 1.28
N LEU A 83 -1.66 -2.01 2.38
CA LEU A 83 -1.16 -1.90 3.76
C LEU A 83 -0.92 -3.28 4.38
N ALA A 84 0.26 -3.48 4.95
CA ALA A 84 0.63 -4.72 5.64
C ALA A 84 -0.32 -5.07 6.81
N THR A 85 -0.91 -4.07 7.46
CA THR A 85 -1.85 -4.26 8.56
C THR A 85 -3.19 -4.85 8.09
N ALA A 86 -3.77 -4.31 7.02
CA ALA A 86 -5.01 -4.84 6.44
C ALA A 86 -4.76 -6.21 5.80
N LEU A 87 -3.67 -6.37 5.05
CA LEU A 87 -3.26 -7.62 4.43
C LEU A 87 -3.08 -8.75 5.47
N ARG A 88 -2.45 -8.45 6.62
CA ARG A 88 -2.34 -9.41 7.72
C ARG A 88 -3.68 -9.77 8.34
N ALA A 89 -4.59 -8.81 8.47
CA ALA A 89 -5.94 -9.10 8.98
C ALA A 89 -6.66 -10.07 8.05
N ALA A 90 -6.64 -9.79 6.74
CA ALA A 90 -7.20 -10.68 5.73
C ALA A 90 -6.55 -12.08 5.77
N LYS A 91 -5.22 -12.16 5.86
CA LYS A 91 -4.50 -13.44 5.98
C LYS A 91 -4.93 -14.24 7.22
N ARG A 92 -5.05 -13.59 8.38
CA ARG A 92 -5.43 -14.28 9.63
C ARG A 92 -6.85 -14.81 9.56
N ALA A 93 -7.79 -13.99 9.10
CA ALA A 93 -9.20 -14.35 9.09
C ALA A 93 -9.57 -15.30 7.93
N TYR A 94 -8.94 -15.14 6.76
CA TYR A 94 -9.37 -15.81 5.52
C TYR A 94 -8.23 -16.46 4.75
N GLY A 95 -7.04 -16.65 5.35
CA GLY A 95 -5.88 -17.18 4.63
C GLY A 95 -6.17 -18.46 3.85
N ARG A 96 -6.93 -19.41 4.43
CA ARG A 96 -7.35 -20.63 3.72
C ARG A 96 -8.21 -20.31 2.50
N ILE A 97 -9.20 -19.45 2.66
CA ILE A 97 -10.10 -19.06 1.57
C ILE A 97 -9.33 -18.27 0.52
N LEU A 98 -8.31 -17.49 0.86
CA LEU A 98 -7.59 -16.67 -0.11
C LEU A 98 -6.42 -17.40 -0.78
N ASP A 99 -5.85 -18.43 -0.14
CA ASP A 99 -4.70 -19.19 -0.67
C ASP A 99 -5.12 -20.37 -1.56
N PHE A 100 -6.26 -21.04 -1.29
CA PHE A 100 -6.62 -22.33 -1.91
C PHE A 100 -7.62 -22.23 -3.08
N LEU A 101 -7.72 -21.08 -3.76
CA LEU A 101 -8.73 -20.89 -4.81
C LEU A 101 -8.20 -21.15 -6.21
N ASP A 102 -7.72 -22.37 -6.42
CA ASP A 102 -7.70 -23.04 -7.74
C ASP A 102 -9.06 -23.71 -8.03
N MET A 103 -10.13 -23.13 -7.49
CA MET A 103 -11.49 -23.67 -7.56
C MET A 103 -12.15 -23.16 -8.82
N ASP A 104 -11.74 -23.72 -9.95
CA ASP A 104 -12.42 -23.60 -11.23
C ASP A 104 -13.91 -23.91 -11.04
N GLY A 105 -14.78 -22.96 -11.37
CA GLY A 105 -16.21 -23.24 -11.62
C GLY A 105 -17.24 -22.67 -10.63
N ILE A 106 -16.86 -21.92 -9.59
CA ILE A 106 -17.86 -21.18 -8.80
C ILE A 106 -17.74 -19.69 -9.12
N ASP A 107 -18.77 -19.14 -9.78
CA ASP A 107 -18.98 -17.70 -9.93
C ASP A 107 -19.15 -17.08 -8.54
N ARG A 108 -18.03 -16.62 -7.97
CA ARG A 108 -17.96 -16.12 -6.57
C ARG A 108 -18.36 -14.66 -6.45
N GLY A 109 -18.98 -14.09 -7.48
CA GLY A 109 -19.29 -12.68 -7.55
C GLY A 109 -18.04 -11.82 -7.76
N ARG A 110 -18.22 -10.74 -8.52
CA ARG A 110 -17.14 -9.81 -8.91
C ARG A 110 -16.37 -9.23 -7.71
N SER A 111 -17.05 -8.98 -6.59
CA SER A 111 -16.47 -8.42 -5.36
C SER A 111 -15.36 -9.28 -4.76
N ILE A 112 -15.58 -10.59 -4.62
CA ILE A 112 -14.58 -11.51 -4.04
C ILE A 112 -13.40 -11.69 -5.00
N ALA A 113 -13.65 -11.71 -6.31
CA ALA A 113 -12.59 -11.81 -7.32
C ALA A 113 -11.58 -10.66 -7.18
N ILE A 114 -12.06 -9.42 -7.07
CA ILE A 114 -11.22 -8.21 -6.90
C ILE A 114 -10.40 -8.28 -5.61
N ILE A 115 -11.02 -8.69 -4.50
CA ILE A 115 -10.33 -8.84 -3.21
C ILE A 115 -9.24 -9.92 -3.30
N ARG A 116 -9.54 -11.05 -3.96
CA ARG A 116 -8.58 -12.14 -4.15
C ARG A 116 -7.39 -11.68 -4.98
N GLU A 117 -7.62 -11.00 -6.10
CA GLU A 117 -6.56 -10.48 -6.96
C GLU A 117 -5.65 -9.51 -6.21
N ALA A 118 -6.24 -8.56 -5.47
CA ALA A 118 -5.51 -7.65 -4.61
C ALA A 118 -4.68 -8.39 -3.54
N TYR A 119 -5.30 -9.37 -2.87
CA TYR A 119 -4.62 -10.19 -1.88
C TYR A 119 -3.44 -10.94 -2.50
N ALA A 120 -3.63 -11.66 -3.61
CA ALA A 120 -2.59 -12.44 -4.25
C ALA A 120 -1.40 -11.54 -4.68
N LEU A 121 -1.72 -10.38 -5.26
CA LEU A 121 -0.75 -9.39 -5.70
C LEU A 121 0.12 -8.87 -4.54
N HIS A 122 -0.52 -8.42 -3.46
CA HIS A 122 0.19 -7.82 -2.33
C HIS A 122 0.82 -8.87 -1.41
N TYR A 123 0.18 -10.02 -1.22
CA TYR A 123 0.65 -11.08 -0.33
C TYR A 123 1.95 -11.73 -0.83
N ARG A 124 2.12 -11.92 -2.14
CA ARG A 124 3.39 -12.40 -2.71
C ARG A 124 4.55 -11.47 -2.36
N SER A 125 4.34 -10.16 -2.51
CA SER A 125 5.33 -9.13 -2.15
C SER A 125 5.60 -9.13 -0.64
N TYR A 126 4.54 -9.21 0.15
CA TYR A 126 4.61 -9.22 1.61
C TYR A 126 5.37 -10.44 2.16
N PHE A 127 5.13 -11.61 1.58
CA PHE A 127 5.78 -12.85 1.95
C PHE A 127 7.30 -12.77 1.71
N GLY A 128 7.71 -12.31 0.52
CA GLY A 128 9.13 -12.08 0.21
C GLY A 128 9.77 -11.07 1.16
N TYR A 129 9.09 -9.94 1.38
CA TYR A 129 9.50 -8.91 2.34
C TYR A 129 9.72 -9.48 3.76
N ARG A 130 8.76 -10.24 4.28
CA ARG A 130 8.77 -10.70 5.68
C ARG A 130 9.73 -11.84 5.93
N GLN A 131 9.76 -12.84 5.04
CA GLN A 131 10.55 -14.04 5.27
C GLN A 131 12.03 -13.81 5.02
N ARG A 132 12.38 -13.18 3.89
CA ARG A 132 13.77 -13.06 3.47
C ARG A 132 14.49 -11.87 4.11
N LYS A 133 13.73 -10.87 4.57
CA LYS A 133 14.26 -9.59 5.06
C LYS A 133 15.22 -8.93 4.06
N ASP A 134 15.08 -9.25 2.77
CA ASP A 134 15.96 -8.74 1.69
C ASP A 134 15.87 -7.23 1.57
N TRP A 135 14.76 -6.63 2.01
CA TRP A 135 14.59 -5.17 2.10
C TRP A 135 15.75 -4.48 2.83
N LYS A 136 16.40 -5.15 3.80
CA LYS A 136 17.53 -4.59 4.53
C LYS A 136 18.74 -4.29 3.64
N LYS A 137 18.82 -4.92 2.48
CA LYS A 137 19.86 -4.74 1.46
C LYS A 137 19.47 -3.71 0.40
N TYR A 138 18.18 -3.41 0.28
CA TYR A 138 17.66 -2.48 -0.74
C TYR A 138 17.87 -1.02 -0.37
N PHE A 139 17.99 -0.71 0.93
CA PHE A 139 18.13 0.67 1.40
C PHE A 139 19.53 0.93 1.94
N SER A 140 20.08 2.07 1.58
CA SER A 140 21.39 2.53 2.04
C SER A 140 21.32 3.23 3.39
N CYS A 141 22.43 3.21 4.12
CA CYS A 141 22.57 4.01 5.32
C CYS A 141 22.50 5.50 4.97
N HIS A 142 21.71 6.28 5.71
CA HIS A 142 21.56 7.73 5.53
C HIS A 142 22.70 8.53 6.19
N ASN A 143 23.50 7.90 7.04
CA ASN A 143 24.74 8.52 7.49
C ASN A 143 25.79 8.36 6.39
N ALA A 144 26.39 9.46 5.93
CA ALA A 144 27.42 9.43 4.88
C ALA A 144 28.81 8.99 5.39
N GLN A 145 29.02 8.95 6.71
CA GLN A 145 30.31 8.71 7.31
C GLN A 145 30.48 7.27 7.83
N GLY A 146 31.69 6.75 7.69
CA GLY A 146 32.16 5.52 8.34
C GLY A 146 31.93 4.24 7.53
N PRO A 147 32.46 3.10 8.01
CA PRO A 147 32.20 1.82 7.38
C PRO A 147 30.72 1.46 7.55
N HIS A 148 30.02 1.26 6.45
CA HIS A 148 28.63 0.81 6.46
C HIS A 148 28.58 -0.72 6.39
N ASN A 149 27.71 -1.32 7.21
CA ASN A 149 27.33 -2.72 7.03
C ASN A 149 26.20 -2.83 5.99
N SER A 150 25.91 -4.05 5.55
CA SER A 150 24.93 -4.32 4.50
C SER A 150 23.47 -4.35 4.96
N THR A 151 23.17 -4.26 6.27
CA THR A 151 21.81 -4.42 6.78
C THR A 151 21.34 -3.21 7.56
N VAL A 152 20.29 -2.56 7.06
CA VAL A 152 19.76 -1.36 7.72
C VAL A 152 18.60 -1.64 8.69
N ARG A 153 18.37 -0.67 9.57
CA ARG A 153 17.19 -0.48 10.41
C ARG A 153 16.50 0.81 10.00
N ILE A 154 15.18 0.83 9.98
CA ILE A 154 14.38 2.01 9.66
C ILE A 154 14.17 2.87 10.91
N CYS A 155 14.24 4.19 10.76
CA CYS A 155 13.85 5.15 11.80
C CYS A 155 12.33 5.11 12.05
N ALA A 156 11.88 5.50 13.25
CA ALA A 156 10.45 5.57 13.58
C ALA A 156 9.65 6.50 12.65
N CYS A 157 10.29 7.52 12.07
CA CYS A 157 9.66 8.39 11.08
C CYS A 157 9.37 7.72 9.72
N GLY A 158 9.92 6.52 9.48
CA GLY A 158 9.72 5.77 8.23
C GLY A 158 10.42 6.36 7.01
N ARG A 159 11.31 7.35 7.19
CA ARG A 159 11.97 8.08 6.09
C ARG A 159 13.47 7.82 5.94
N THR A 160 14.13 7.36 6.99
CA THR A 160 15.58 7.19 7.02
C THR A 160 15.97 5.80 7.48
N PHE A 161 17.12 5.32 7.01
CA PHE A 161 17.65 3.99 7.28
C PHE A 161 19.07 4.07 7.80
N TYR A 162 19.42 3.20 8.76
CA TYR A 162 20.73 3.19 9.40
C TYR A 162 21.27 1.78 9.54
N CYS A 163 22.53 1.58 9.16
CA CYS A 163 23.23 0.30 9.32
C CYS A 163 23.52 -0.02 10.80
N SER A 164 23.65 1.00 11.66
CA SER A 164 23.94 0.84 13.09
C SER A 164 23.31 1.96 13.92
N GLY A 165 23.24 1.76 15.24
CA GLY A 165 22.85 2.80 16.18
C GLY A 165 23.85 3.97 16.25
N SER A 166 25.14 3.72 15.98
CA SER A 166 26.14 4.78 15.89
C SER A 166 25.90 5.70 14.69
N CYS A 167 25.63 5.14 13.50
CA CYS A 167 25.26 5.91 12.32
C CYS A 167 23.98 6.73 12.54
N GLN A 168 22.99 6.15 13.23
CA GLN A 168 21.79 6.88 13.61
C GLN A 168 22.11 8.06 14.53
N ARG A 169 22.93 7.88 15.58
CA ARG A 169 23.31 8.96 16.51
C ARG A 169 24.09 10.08 15.81
N MET A 170 25.05 9.74 14.96
CA MET A 170 25.83 10.73 14.22
C MET A 170 24.94 11.56 13.29
N HIS A 171 24.12 10.90 12.46
CA HIS A 171 23.19 11.60 11.58
C HIS A 171 22.12 12.38 12.37
N TRP A 172 21.71 11.88 13.54
CA TRP A 172 20.78 12.57 14.45
C TRP A 172 21.27 13.96 14.82
N TYR A 173 22.49 14.07 15.35
CA TYR A 173 23.06 15.35 15.75
C TYR A 173 23.44 16.23 14.55
N ALA A 174 23.88 15.64 13.44
CA ALA A 174 24.28 16.39 12.27
C ALA A 174 23.11 17.08 11.55
N ARG A 175 21.98 16.39 11.39
CA ARG A 175 20.83 16.91 10.61
C ARG A 175 19.48 16.31 10.96
N HIS A 176 19.40 15.01 11.26
CA HIS A 176 18.10 14.34 11.30
C HIS A 176 17.18 14.86 12.42
N ARG A 177 17.75 15.35 13.53
CA ARG A 177 16.98 15.90 14.66
C ARG A 177 16.06 17.06 14.25
N SER A 178 16.47 17.91 13.30
CA SER A 178 15.67 19.08 12.90
C SER A 178 14.54 18.73 11.91
N VAL A 179 14.60 17.57 11.26
CA VAL A 179 13.64 17.17 10.21
C VAL A 179 12.83 15.93 10.56
N CYS A 180 13.19 15.21 11.62
CA CYS A 180 12.50 13.98 12.04
C CYS A 180 11.25 14.31 12.84
N SER A 181 10.11 13.74 12.45
CA SER A 181 8.86 13.82 13.21
C SER A 181 8.85 12.99 14.49
N GLY A 182 9.88 12.14 14.71
CA GLY A 182 10.20 11.47 15.97
C GLY A 182 9.27 10.33 16.41
N TYR A 183 7.97 10.45 16.18
CA TYR A 183 6.97 9.61 16.84
C TYR A 183 6.20 8.72 15.87
N GLU A 184 6.13 9.08 14.59
CA GLU A 184 5.19 8.45 13.66
C GLU A 184 5.71 8.37 12.23
N PRO A 185 5.48 7.23 11.54
CA PRO A 185 5.77 7.09 10.13
C PRO A 185 5.09 8.18 9.32
N TRP A 186 5.90 8.91 8.55
CA TRP A 186 5.46 9.93 7.61
C TRP A 186 4.57 11.03 8.20
N SER A 187 4.63 11.23 9.53
CA SER A 187 3.78 12.21 10.25
C SER A 187 2.28 11.93 10.10
N MET A 188 1.89 10.67 9.98
CA MET A 188 0.51 10.28 9.70
C MET A 188 -0.36 10.00 10.93
N LYS A 189 -0.04 10.51 12.13
CA LYS A 189 -0.94 10.47 13.31
C LYS A 189 -1.43 9.06 13.67
N GLY A 190 -0.52 8.08 13.59
CA GLY A 190 -0.80 6.66 13.85
C GLY A 190 -1.64 5.94 12.78
N ARG A 191 -1.99 6.62 11.67
CA ARG A 191 -2.81 6.04 10.59
C ARG A 191 -2.07 4.98 9.77
N VAL A 192 -0.74 5.06 9.75
CA VAL A 192 0.17 4.14 9.06
C VAL A 192 1.18 3.63 10.09
N SER A 193 1.31 2.31 10.22
CA SER A 193 2.34 1.73 11.09
C SER A 193 3.71 1.74 10.41
N LEU A 194 4.78 1.57 11.18
CA LEU A 194 6.14 1.50 10.61
C LEU A 194 6.30 0.30 9.66
N ASN A 195 5.59 -0.79 9.95
CA ASN A 195 5.54 -1.97 9.07
C ASN A 195 4.80 -1.69 7.76
N ASP A 196 3.75 -0.86 7.80
CA ASP A 196 3.05 -0.44 6.58
C ASP A 196 3.97 0.43 5.73
N ALA A 197 4.59 1.45 6.31
CA ALA A 197 5.53 2.34 5.59
C ALA A 197 6.68 1.57 4.93
N LEU A 198 7.26 0.61 5.65
CA LEU A 198 8.33 -0.23 5.12
C LEU A 198 7.83 -1.19 4.02
N PHE A 199 6.67 -1.81 4.21
CA PHE A 199 6.07 -2.68 3.19
C PHE A 199 5.78 -1.91 1.89
N LEU A 200 5.22 -0.70 2.01
CA LEU A 200 4.97 0.20 0.89
C LEU A 200 6.26 0.54 0.14
N ALA A 201 7.33 0.93 0.85
CA ALA A 201 8.60 1.27 0.23
C ALA A 201 9.19 0.10 -0.56
N VAL A 202 9.12 -1.13 -0.01
CA VAL A 202 9.59 -2.34 -0.71
C VAL A 202 8.72 -2.65 -1.92
N HIS A 203 7.39 -2.59 -1.76
CA HIS A 203 6.45 -2.90 -2.84
C HIS A 203 6.60 -1.93 -4.01
N VAL A 204 6.75 -0.63 -3.74
CA VAL A 204 6.97 0.41 -4.76
C VAL A 204 8.29 0.18 -5.48
N ARG A 205 9.38 -0.14 -4.76
CA ARG A 205 10.68 -0.43 -5.39
C ARG A 205 10.60 -1.60 -6.37
N GLU A 206 9.95 -2.70 -5.97
CA GLU A 206 9.78 -3.87 -6.84
C GLU A 206 8.92 -3.54 -8.07
N ARG A 207 7.88 -2.70 -7.92
CA ARG A 207 7.07 -2.22 -9.04
C ARG A 207 7.87 -1.37 -10.02
N ILE A 208 8.63 -0.39 -9.54
CA ILE A 208 9.50 0.44 -10.38
C ILE A 208 10.49 -0.43 -11.15
N ARG A 209 11.08 -1.44 -10.49
CA ARG A 209 11.99 -2.39 -11.15
C ARG A 209 11.29 -3.19 -12.27
N GLN A 210 10.07 -3.66 -12.04
CA GLN A 210 9.29 -4.38 -13.05
C GLN A 210 8.90 -3.48 -14.23
N TRP A 211 8.58 -2.21 -13.95
CA TRP A 211 8.13 -1.25 -14.95
C TRP A 211 9.24 -0.43 -15.58
N GLN A 212 10.50 -0.66 -15.19
CA GLN A 212 11.64 0.13 -15.65
C GLN A 212 11.67 0.31 -17.18
N PRO A 213 11.47 -0.73 -18.03
CA PRO A 213 11.50 -0.53 -19.48
C PRO A 213 10.44 0.45 -19.99
N ASN A 214 9.26 0.47 -19.37
CA ASN A 214 8.18 1.38 -19.75
C ASN A 214 8.43 2.79 -19.23
N ILE A 215 8.92 2.91 -17.99
CA ILE A 215 9.31 4.20 -17.41
C ILE A 215 10.41 4.86 -18.25
N VAL A 216 11.42 4.11 -18.69
CA VAL A 216 12.47 4.61 -19.60
C VAL A 216 11.85 5.18 -20.88
N LYS A 217 10.91 4.46 -21.51
CA LYS A 217 10.22 4.95 -22.71
C LYS A 217 9.42 6.22 -22.46
N MET A 218 8.83 6.38 -21.27
CA MET A 218 8.06 7.57 -20.90
C MET A 218 8.95 8.79 -20.63
N ILE A 219 10.10 8.61 -19.98
CA ILE A 219 11.00 9.71 -19.60
C ILE A 219 11.90 10.13 -20.78
N ALA A 220 12.38 9.17 -21.59
CA ALA A 220 13.40 9.40 -22.62
C ALA A 220 13.17 10.62 -23.54
N PRO A 221 11.95 10.92 -24.03
CA PRO A 221 11.71 12.08 -24.90
C PRO A 221 11.99 13.44 -24.27
N ASP A 222 11.94 13.51 -22.92
CA ASP A 222 12.00 14.78 -22.19
C ASP A 222 13.27 14.92 -21.32
N ILE A 223 14.12 13.88 -21.25
CA ILE A 223 15.36 13.91 -20.43
C ILE A 223 16.24 15.12 -20.77
N ASP A 224 16.44 15.38 -22.07
CA ASP A 224 17.30 16.47 -22.54
C ASP A 224 16.60 17.83 -22.55
N ARG A 225 15.30 17.87 -22.26
CA ARG A 225 14.47 19.09 -22.18
C ARG A 225 14.24 19.57 -20.76
N LEU A 226 14.65 18.80 -19.76
CA LEU A 226 14.44 19.09 -18.35
C LEU A 226 15.19 20.37 -17.95
N ARG A 227 14.48 21.36 -17.37
CA ARG A 227 15.11 22.59 -16.89
C ARG A 227 15.94 22.32 -15.62
N PRO A 228 16.93 23.17 -15.29
CA PRO A 228 17.78 22.97 -14.12
C PRO A 228 17.02 22.89 -12.77
N ASN A 229 15.84 23.51 -12.69
CA ASN A 229 14.97 23.54 -11.52
C ASN A 229 13.83 22.52 -11.60
N GLU A 230 13.83 21.62 -12.58
CA GLU A 230 12.82 20.57 -12.74
C GLU A 230 13.43 19.19 -12.44
N GLN A 231 12.59 18.26 -12.01
CA GLN A 231 12.93 16.84 -11.82
C GLN A 231 11.77 15.97 -12.28
N PHE A 232 12.05 14.72 -12.62
CA PHE A 232 10.99 13.73 -12.85
C PHE A 232 10.45 13.22 -11.51
N SER A 233 9.13 13.02 -11.45
CA SER A 233 8.45 12.36 -10.34
C SER A 233 7.62 11.19 -10.87
N ILE A 234 7.77 10.01 -10.26
CA ILE A 234 6.98 8.82 -10.57
C ILE A 234 6.05 8.51 -9.41
N THR A 235 4.75 8.47 -9.67
CA THR A 235 3.74 8.06 -8.68
C THR A 235 3.29 6.63 -8.95
N VAL A 236 3.59 5.73 -8.02
CA VAL A 236 3.10 4.35 -8.06
C VAL A 236 1.79 4.27 -7.28
N ASP A 237 0.69 4.07 -8.00
CA ASP A 237 -0.62 3.86 -7.38
C ASP A 237 -0.81 2.39 -6.99
N ILE A 238 -1.11 2.18 -5.70
CA ILE A 238 -1.44 0.88 -5.14
C ILE A 238 -2.79 0.90 -4.41
N SER A 239 -3.50 2.04 -4.46
CA SER A 239 -4.83 2.23 -3.90
C SER A 239 -5.92 1.54 -4.73
N ASP A 240 -5.63 1.30 -6.01
CA ASP A 240 -6.47 0.55 -6.93
C ASP A 240 -5.73 -0.71 -7.44
N PRO A 241 -6.03 -1.90 -6.90
CA PRO A 241 -5.35 -3.13 -7.30
C PRO A 241 -5.72 -3.60 -8.71
N LEU A 242 -6.81 -3.08 -9.29
CA LEU A 242 -7.27 -3.45 -10.63
C LEU A 242 -6.56 -2.62 -11.70
N VAL A 243 -6.13 -1.41 -11.35
CA VAL A 243 -5.43 -0.51 -12.24
C VAL A 243 -3.93 -0.85 -12.21
N GLN A 244 -3.52 -1.88 -12.95
CA GLN A 244 -2.10 -2.18 -13.20
C GLN A 244 -1.47 -1.22 -14.23
N LYS A 245 -1.71 0.09 -14.09
CA LYS A 245 -1.07 1.07 -14.97
C LYS A 245 0.41 1.18 -14.61
N THR A 246 1.26 1.36 -15.62
CA THR A 246 2.60 1.89 -15.39
C THR A 246 2.43 3.23 -14.69
N GLY A 247 3.06 3.38 -13.52
CA GLY A 247 2.90 4.55 -12.67
C GLY A 247 3.00 5.86 -13.45
N ASP A 248 2.29 6.87 -12.98
CA ASP A 248 2.23 8.15 -13.67
C ASP A 248 3.57 8.89 -13.53
N VAL A 249 4.09 9.37 -14.65
CA VAL A 249 5.35 10.13 -14.72
C VAL A 249 5.01 11.59 -14.95
N TYR A 250 5.57 12.46 -14.11
CA TYR A 250 5.39 13.90 -14.17
C TYR A 250 6.74 14.61 -14.17
N ILE A 251 6.77 15.83 -14.70
CA ILE A 251 7.85 16.79 -14.46
C ILE A 251 7.33 17.79 -13.43
N GLU A 252 8.11 18.03 -12.38
CA GLU A 252 7.78 18.98 -11.33
C GLU A 252 9.00 19.77 -10.90
N ASP A 253 8.79 20.89 -10.21
CA ASP A 253 9.88 21.66 -9.61
C ASP A 253 10.68 20.79 -8.61
N VAL A 254 12.00 21.01 -8.57
CA VAL A 254 12.90 20.33 -7.64
C VAL A 254 12.45 20.63 -6.21
N ALA A 255 12.07 19.58 -5.49
CA ALA A 255 11.69 19.69 -4.09
C ALA A 255 12.84 20.29 -3.26
N PRO A 256 12.57 21.04 -2.17
CA PRO A 256 13.62 21.54 -1.29
C PRO A 256 14.55 20.41 -0.86
N TYR A 257 15.86 20.63 -0.99
CA TYR A 257 16.92 19.65 -0.69
C TYR A 257 16.99 18.42 -1.62
N SER A 258 16.30 18.44 -2.76
CA SER A 258 16.48 17.50 -3.87
C SER A 258 17.44 18.07 -4.92
N SER A 259 17.69 17.30 -5.98
CA SER A 259 18.53 17.68 -7.12
C SER A 259 17.83 17.30 -8.43
N SER A 260 18.07 18.02 -9.51
CA SER A 260 17.48 17.72 -10.83
C SER A 260 18.04 16.44 -11.47
N ASP A 261 19.15 15.92 -10.94
CA ASP A 261 19.73 14.63 -11.36
C ASP A 261 19.06 13.40 -10.72
N VAL A 262 18.02 13.60 -9.90
CA VAL A 262 17.25 12.50 -9.30
C VAL A 262 15.83 12.40 -9.82
N VAL A 263 15.29 11.19 -9.80
CA VAL A 263 13.87 10.90 -10.03
C VAL A 263 13.22 10.65 -8.68
N LEU A 264 12.25 11.52 -8.33
CA LEU A 264 11.48 11.40 -7.11
C LEU A 264 10.45 10.26 -7.24
N ILE A 265 10.36 9.42 -6.22
CA ILE A 265 9.38 8.33 -6.18
C ILE A 265 8.32 8.64 -5.14
N LYS A 266 7.06 8.54 -5.53
CA LYS A 266 5.88 8.71 -4.68
C LYS A 266 5.03 7.45 -4.73
N VAL A 267 4.28 7.20 -3.66
CA VAL A 267 3.25 6.16 -3.62
C VAL A 267 1.89 6.79 -3.39
N CYS A 268 0.89 6.37 -4.16
CA CYS A 268 -0.53 6.62 -3.87
C CYS A 268 -1.13 5.37 -3.23
N PHE A 269 -1.74 5.51 -2.05
CA PHE A 269 -2.28 4.37 -1.29
C PHE A 269 -3.48 4.79 -0.45
N ARG A 270 -4.37 3.83 -0.18
CA ARG A 270 -5.60 4.08 0.57
C ARG A 270 -5.42 3.90 2.08
N VAL A 271 -5.88 4.88 2.85
CA VAL A 271 -5.99 4.78 4.32
C VAL A 271 -7.35 5.32 4.75
N GLY A 272 -8.23 4.43 5.21
CA GLY A 272 -9.65 4.79 5.35
C GLY A 272 -10.23 5.07 3.97
N CYS A 273 -11.08 6.10 3.82
CA CYS A 273 -11.62 6.50 2.51
C CYS A 273 -10.73 7.46 1.72
N VAL A 274 -9.53 7.79 2.23
CA VAL A 274 -8.68 8.82 1.62
C VAL A 274 -7.47 8.19 0.97
N ASP A 275 -7.29 8.48 -0.31
CA ASP A 275 -6.07 8.18 -1.04
C ASP A 275 -5.00 9.21 -0.67
N ARG A 276 -3.79 8.72 -0.39
CA ARG A 276 -2.68 9.50 0.13
C ARG A 276 -1.49 9.34 -0.79
N ILE A 277 -0.91 10.47 -1.19
CA ILE A 277 0.35 10.51 -1.92
C ILE A 277 1.47 10.81 -0.93
N GLN A 278 2.50 9.97 -0.91
CA GLN A 278 3.64 10.13 -0.02
C GLN A 278 4.95 9.91 -0.76
N PRO A 279 5.95 10.81 -0.64
CA PRO A 279 7.30 10.55 -1.14
C PRO A 279 7.92 9.34 -0.43
N MET A 280 8.58 8.50 -1.22
CA MET A 280 9.30 7.32 -0.77
C MET A 280 10.67 7.68 -0.17
N PRO A 281 11.21 6.84 0.73
CA PRO A 281 12.49 7.09 1.38
C PRO A 281 13.69 6.72 0.48
N PHE A 282 13.50 6.76 -0.83
CA PHE A 282 14.51 6.49 -1.84
C PHE A 282 14.18 7.25 -3.12
N THR A 283 15.23 7.53 -3.88
CA THR A 283 15.18 8.12 -5.21
C THR A 283 16.04 7.27 -6.15
N TYR A 284 15.93 7.53 -7.44
CA TYR A 284 16.83 6.96 -8.45
C TYR A 284 17.62 8.09 -9.12
N ARG A 285 18.77 7.78 -9.70
CA ARG A 285 19.47 8.77 -10.53
C ARG A 285 18.77 8.83 -11.87
N LEU A 286 18.68 10.02 -12.46
CA LEU A 286 18.15 10.20 -13.82
C LEU A 286 18.94 9.36 -14.84
N ALA A 287 20.24 9.20 -14.61
CA ALA A 287 21.10 8.35 -15.43
C ALA A 287 20.67 6.86 -15.47
N ASP A 288 20.01 6.38 -14.41
CA ASP A 288 19.51 5.00 -14.33
C ASP A 288 18.35 4.74 -15.32
N PHE A 289 17.75 5.81 -15.86
CA PHE A 289 16.69 5.75 -16.87
C PHE A 289 17.16 6.09 -18.29
N ARG A 290 18.45 6.42 -18.48
CA ARG A 290 19.02 6.66 -19.82
C ARG A 290 19.32 5.38 -20.60
N THR A 291 19.53 4.27 -19.89
CA THR A 291 19.80 2.97 -20.50
C THR A 291 18.94 1.90 -19.85
N VAL A 292 18.56 0.87 -20.60
CA VAL A 292 17.84 -0.30 -20.07
C VAL A 292 18.84 -1.21 -19.32
N LYS A 293 19.58 -0.66 -18.37
CA LYS A 293 20.38 -1.44 -17.41
C LYS A 293 19.50 -1.74 -16.21
N LYS A 294 19.50 -2.98 -15.71
CA LYS A 294 18.70 -3.37 -14.55
C LYS A 294 19.04 -2.49 -13.33
N LEU A 295 18.04 -1.89 -12.70
CA LEU A 295 18.18 -1.20 -11.41
C LEU A 295 18.68 -2.18 -10.34
N SER A 296 19.73 -1.79 -9.62
CA SER A 296 20.25 -2.45 -8.42
C SER A 296 19.61 -1.86 -7.17
#